data_AF-A0A0G0EMD4-F1
#
_entry.id   AF-A0A0G0EMD4-F1
#
_cell.length_a   1.000
_cell.length_b   1.000
_cell.length_c   1.000
_cell.angle_alpha   90.00
_cell.angle_beta   90.00
_cell.angle_gamma   90.00
#
_symmetry.space_group_name_H-M   'P 1'
#
loop_
_entity.id
_entity.type
_entity.pdbx_description
1 polymer ?
#
loop_
_entity_poly.entity_id
_entity_poly.type
_entity_poly.pdbx_seq_one_letter_code
_entity_poly.pdbx_strand_id
1 'polypeptide(L)'
;MPEYLTILLVVLIVTVFIEFKYHIHLYHSRKERLFVTLNIFLFGMFWDYFAVYRQHWIFPGDGLIGIRIFGLPIEEFLFFLIIPYAALVMYKFYDTKIK
;
A
#
# COMPACT_ATOMS: atom_id res chain seq x y z
N MET A 1 -10.59 17.72 0.32
CA MET A 1 -9.50 17.46 -0.65
C MET A 1 -9.35 15.94 -0.73
N PRO A 2 -8.61 15.29 -1.64
CA PRO A 2 -8.45 13.84 -1.55
C PRO A 2 -7.39 13.49 -0.49
N GLU A 3 -7.69 13.71 0.80
CA GLU A 3 -6.70 13.57 1.89
C GLU A 3 -6.10 12.16 1.92
N TYR A 4 -6.92 11.14 1.63
CA TYR A 4 -6.44 9.76 1.63
C TYR A 4 -5.37 9.53 0.55
N LEU A 5 -5.62 9.98 -0.67
CA LEU A 5 -4.63 9.90 -1.75
C LEU A 5 -3.35 10.69 -1.40
N THR A 6 -3.49 11.89 -0.82
CA THR A 6 -2.33 12.70 -0.40
C THR A 6 -1.48 11.94 0.62
N ILE A 7 -2.09 11.33 1.63
CA ILE A 7 -1.37 10.53 2.63
C ILE A 7 -0.60 9.38 1.96
N LEU A 8 -1.26 8.64 1.05
CA LEU A 8 -0.63 7.53 0.34
C LEU A 8 0.57 7.99 -0.51
N LEU A 9 0.45 9.12 -1.20
CA LEU A 9 1.54 9.69 -1.99
C LEU A 9 2.71 10.15 -1.12
N VAL A 10 2.44 10.78 0.02
CA VAL A 10 3.49 11.18 0.98
C VAL A 10 4.23 9.95 1.50
N VAL A 11 3.49 8.91 1.92
CA VAL A 11 4.10 7.64 2.38
C VAL A 11 4.94 7.01 1.27
N LEU A 12 4.44 6.97 0.04
CA LEU A 12 5.18 6.43 -1.10
C LEU A 12 6.47 7.21 -1.35
N ILE A 13 6.41 8.54 -1.39
CA ILE A 13 7.58 9.40 -1.64
C ILE A 13 8.64 9.19 -0.57
N VAL A 14 8.25 9.21 0.71
CA VAL A 14 9.17 9.00 1.84
C VAL A 14 9.79 7.60 1.78
N THR A 15 8.97 6.58 1.54
CA THR A 15 9.41 5.18 1.45
C THR A 15 10.41 4.97 0.32
N VAL A 16 10.08 5.45 -0.87
CA VAL A 16 10.94 5.37 -2.05
C VAL A 16 12.25 6.12 -1.81
N PHE A 17 12.18 7.31 -1.20
CA PHE A 17 13.38 8.06 -0.83
C PHE A 17 14.28 7.27 0.13
N ILE A 18 13.73 6.60 1.14
CA ILE A 18 14.50 5.76 2.07
C ILE A 18 15.11 4.55 1.35
N GLU A 19 14.34 3.82 0.53
CA GLU A 19 14.83 2.67 -0.23
C GLU A 19 16.03 3.06 -1.11
N PHE A 20 15.90 4.17 -1.84
CA PHE A 20 16.97 4.69 -2.70
C PHE A 20 18.17 5.22 -1.91
N LYS A 21 17.95 6.02 -0.87
CA LYS A 21 19.01 6.67 -0.09
C LYS A 21 19.90 5.66 0.65
N TYR A 22 19.31 4.57 1.12
CA TYR A 22 20.00 3.55 1.92
C TYR A 22 20.28 2.25 1.16
N HIS A 23 19.96 2.22 -0.15
CA HIS A 23 20.16 1.07 -1.03
C HIS A 23 19.56 -0.24 -0.45
N ILE A 24 18.33 -0.16 0.04
CA ILE A 24 17.65 -1.30 0.67
C ILE A 24 17.25 -2.30 -0.41
N HIS A 25 17.75 -3.54 -0.29
CA HIS A 25 17.42 -4.61 -1.23
C HIS A 25 16.32 -5.51 -0.66
N LEU A 26 15.06 -5.28 -1.02
CA LEU A 26 13.93 -6.03 -0.44
C LEU A 26 13.84 -7.49 -0.91
N TYR A 27 13.93 -7.70 -2.22
CA TYR A 27 13.62 -8.98 -2.89
C TYR A 27 14.84 -9.49 -3.63
N HIS A 28 15.02 -10.82 -3.73
CA HIS A 28 16.14 -11.41 -4.45
C HIS A 28 15.97 -11.34 -5.97
N SER A 29 14.73 -11.28 -6.47
CA SER A 29 14.44 -11.19 -7.91
C SER A 29 13.22 -10.33 -8.24
N ARG A 30 13.15 -9.85 -9.49
CA ARG A 30 11.97 -9.12 -10.00
C ARG A 30 10.69 -9.98 -9.97
N LYS A 31 10.84 -11.30 -10.20
CA LYS A 31 9.71 -12.25 -10.17
C LYS A 31 9.16 -12.40 -8.76
N GLU A 32 10.04 -12.52 -7.78
CA GLU A 32 9.66 -12.59 -6.37
C GLU A 32 8.95 -11.30 -5.92
N ARG A 33 9.49 -10.13 -6.28
CA ARG A 33 8.82 -8.84 -6.00
C ARG A 33 7.40 -8.83 -6.54
N LEU A 34 7.23 -9.15 -7.82
CA LEU A 34 5.90 -9.17 -8.44
C LEU A 34 4.98 -10.19 -7.77
N PHE A 35 5.48 -11.39 -7.49
CA PHE A 35 4.70 -12.45 -6.86
C PHE A 35 4.23 -12.04 -5.46
N VAL A 36 5.13 -11.55 -4.60
CA VAL A 36 4.78 -11.12 -3.23
C VAL A 36 3.81 -9.93 -3.26
N THR A 37 4.10 -8.90 -4.08
CA THR A 37 3.21 -7.73 -4.20
C THR A 37 1.82 -8.14 -4.69
N LEU A 38 1.73 -8.99 -5.73
CA LEU A 38 0.43 -9.45 -6.26
C LEU A 38 -0.33 -10.29 -5.24
N ASN A 39 0.33 -11.18 -4.51
CA ASN A 39 -0.34 -11.97 -3.48
C ASN A 39 -0.93 -11.08 -2.40
N ILE A 40 -0.13 -10.18 -1.81
CA ILE A 40 -0.60 -9.25 -0.78
C ILE A 40 -1.76 -8.40 -1.31
N PHE A 41 -1.62 -7.88 -2.53
CA PHE A 41 -2.66 -7.09 -3.18
C PHE A 41 -3.96 -7.87 -3.36
N LEU A 42 -3.91 -9.08 -3.91
CA LEU A 42 -5.12 -9.89 -4.15
C LEU A 42 -5.80 -10.31 -2.85
N PHE A 43 -5.03 -10.75 -1.85
CA PHE A 43 -5.59 -11.12 -0.55
C PHE A 43 -6.23 -9.91 0.15
N GLY A 44 -5.56 -8.76 0.13
CA GLY A 44 -6.06 -7.51 0.68
C GLY A 44 -7.35 -7.04 0.01
N MET A 45 -7.34 -6.96 -1.32
CA MET A 45 -8.50 -6.56 -2.09
C MET A 45 -9.70 -7.49 -1.89
N PHE A 46 -9.47 -8.81 -1.77
CA PHE A 46 -10.54 -9.76 -1.50
C PHE A 46 -11.16 -9.54 -0.11
N TRP A 47 -10.31 -9.32 0.90
CA TRP A 47 -10.74 -9.01 2.26
C TRP A 47 -11.57 -7.72 2.32
N ASP A 48 -11.09 -6.65 1.70
CA ASP A 48 -11.76 -5.35 1.73
C ASP A 48 -13.09 -5.37 0.99
N TYR A 49 -13.13 -6.05 -0.15
CA TYR A 49 -14.37 -6.25 -0.88
C TYR A 49 -15.38 -7.00 -0.02
N PHE A 50 -14.94 -8.07 0.67
CA PHE A 50 -15.78 -8.81 1.60
C PHE A 50 -16.26 -7.93 2.76
N ALA A 51 -15.38 -7.12 3.36
CA ALA A 51 -15.72 -6.23 4.47
C ALA A 51 -16.75 -5.16 4.07
N VAL A 52 -16.60 -4.55 2.89
CA VAL A 52 -17.56 -3.59 2.34
C VAL A 52 -18.88 -4.26 1.97
N TYR A 53 -18.83 -5.43 1.33
CA TYR A 53 -20.03 -6.20 1.01
C TYR A 53 -20.86 -6.51 2.26
N ARG A 54 -20.17 -6.84 3.36
CA ARG A 54 -20.79 -7.10 4.68
C ARG A 54 -21.14 -5.85 5.47
N GLN A 55 -20.90 -4.65 4.92
CA GLN A 55 -21.13 -3.36 5.58
C GLN A 55 -20.33 -3.21 6.90
N HIS A 56 -19.22 -3.95 7.05
CA HIS A 56 -18.30 -3.73 8.16
C HIS A 56 -17.55 -2.42 7.99
N TRP A 57 -17.17 -2.09 6.75
CA TRP A 57 -16.46 -0.87 6.38
C TRP A 57 -17.29 -0.01 5.45
N ILE A 58 -17.20 1.30 5.67
CA ILE A 58 -17.89 2.31 4.87
C ILE A 58 -16.85 3.38 4.54
N PHE A 59 -16.78 3.73 3.26
CA PHE A 59 -15.88 4.75 2.76
C PHE A 59 -16.69 6.00 2.39
N PRO A 60 -16.83 7.00 3.27
CA PRO A 60 -17.54 8.24 2.96
C PRO A 60 -16.76 9.06 1.90
N GLY A 61 -17.49 9.79 1.06
CA GLY A 61 -16.92 10.44 -0.13
C GLY A 61 -16.03 11.67 0.14
N ASP A 62 -16.12 12.28 1.31
CA ASP A 62 -15.61 13.64 1.53
C ASP A 62 -14.07 13.78 1.47
N GLY A 63 -13.34 12.68 1.73
CA GLY A 63 -11.86 12.65 1.67
C GLY A 63 -11.27 11.76 0.56
N LEU A 64 -12.11 11.33 -0.37
CA LEU A 64 -11.75 10.46 -1.49
C LEU A 64 -11.68 11.26 -2.79
N ILE A 65 -10.95 10.76 -3.78
CA ILE A 65 -10.93 11.31 -5.14
C ILE A 65 -12.25 11.09 -5.90
N GLY A 66 -13.13 10.22 -5.38
CA GLY A 66 -14.46 9.94 -5.93
C GLY A 66 -14.50 8.82 -6.98
N ILE A 67 -13.35 8.27 -7.39
CA ILE A 67 -13.28 7.13 -8.31
C ILE A 67 -13.47 5.83 -7.52
N ARG A 68 -14.44 5.01 -7.94
CA ARG A 68 -14.70 3.69 -7.35
C ARG A 68 -14.64 2.58 -8.39
N ILE A 69 -14.07 1.46 -8.01
CA ILE A 69 -13.97 0.24 -8.81
C ILE A 69 -14.52 -0.91 -7.96
N PHE A 70 -15.55 -1.61 -8.46
CA PHE A 70 -16.26 -2.67 -7.72
C PHE A 70 -16.72 -2.24 -6.30
N GLY A 71 -17.10 -0.98 -6.12
CA GLY A 71 -17.59 -0.44 -4.83
C GLY A 71 -16.50 0.09 -3.90
N LEU A 72 -15.24 -0.26 -4.13
CA LEU A 72 -14.08 0.22 -3.38
C LEU A 72 -13.52 1.51 -4.00
N PRO A 73 -13.06 2.47 -3.19
CA PRO A 73 -12.36 3.64 -3.72
C PRO A 73 -10.99 3.23 -4.27
N ILE A 74 -10.50 3.95 -5.29
CA ILE A 74 -9.21 3.66 -5.94
C ILE A 74 -8.04 3.71 -4.94
N GLU A 75 -8.18 4.49 -3.88
CA GLU A 75 -7.22 4.60 -2.79
C GLU A 75 -6.95 3.28 -2.07
N GLU A 76 -7.93 2.35 -1.96
CA GLU A 76 -7.67 1.02 -1.36
C GLU A 76 -6.72 0.18 -2.22
N PHE A 77 -6.86 0.29 -3.55
CA PHE A 77 -5.96 -0.39 -4.48
C PHE A 77 -4.52 0.12 -4.29
N LEU A 78 -4.37 1.43 -4.11
CA LEU A 78 -3.08 2.05 -3.81
C LEU A 78 -2.59 1.70 -2.41
N PHE A 79 -3.47 1.60 -1.42
CA PHE A 79 -3.15 1.22 -0.05
C PHE A 79 -2.46 -0.14 0.00
N PHE A 80 -3.03 -1.16 -0.66
CA PHE A 80 -2.44 -2.51 -0.70
C PHE A 80 -1.13 -2.62 -1.48
N LEU A 81 -0.80 -1.63 -2.32
CA LEU A 81 0.49 -1.56 -2.99
C LEU A 81 1.52 -0.79 -2.15
N ILE A 82 1.11 0.33 -1.55
CA ILE A 82 2.01 1.30 -0.92
C ILE A 82 2.31 0.93 0.52
N ILE A 83 1.30 0.62 1.33
CA ILE A 83 1.48 0.42 2.77
C ILE A 83 2.27 -0.85 3.09
N PRO A 84 1.99 -2.02 2.47
CA PRO A 84 2.83 -3.21 2.68
C PRO A 84 4.27 -3.00 2.21
N TYR A 85 4.47 -2.32 1.09
CA TYR A 85 5.80 -1.96 0.61
C TYR A 85 6.55 -1.05 1.60
N ALA A 86 5.89 -0.02 2.13
CA ALA A 86 6.43 0.86 3.17
C ALA A 86 6.82 0.08 4.43
N ALA A 87 5.97 -0.83 4.89
CA ALA A 87 6.26 -1.68 6.04
C ALA A 87 7.53 -2.53 5.83
N LEU A 88 7.70 -3.14 4.65
CA LEU A 88 8.88 -3.95 4.33
C LEU A 88 10.16 -3.12 4.24
N VAL A 89 10.11 -1.93 3.61
CA VAL A 89 11.26 -1.00 3.54
C VAL A 89 11.68 -0.58 4.95
N MET A 90 10.71 -0.16 5.77
CA MET A 90 11.01 0.29 7.13
C MET A 90 11.58 -0.83 7.97
N TYR A 91 10.99 -2.03 7.94
CA TYR A 91 11.52 -3.20 8.65
C TYR A 91 12.99 -3.45 8.30
N LYS A 92 13.29 -3.50 7.00
CA LYS A 92 14.66 -3.77 6.53
C LYS A 92 15.63 -2.62 6.82
N PHE A 93 15.16 -1.38 6.77
CA PHE A 93 15.92 -0.21 7.18
C PHE A 93 16.35 -0.33 8.64
N TYR A 94 15.42 -0.61 9.56
CA TYR A 94 15.72 -0.79 10.98
C TYR A 94 16.68 -1.95 11.22
N ASP A 95 16.47 -3.07 10.55
CA ASP A 95 17.27 -4.28 10.69
C ASP A 95 18.72 -4.11 10.20
N THR A 96 18.93 -3.34 9.12
CA THR A 96 20.26 -3.20 8.49
C THR A 96 21.04 -1.95 8.93
N LYS A 97 20.37 -0.89 9.40
CA LYS A 97 21.01 0.43 9.62
C LYS A 97 20.94 0.95 11.05
N ILE A 98 20.02 0.47 11.87
CA ILE A 98 19.82 0.97 13.24
C ILE A 98 20.26 -0.06 14.27
N LYS A 99 19.94 -1.33 14.07
CA LYS A 99 20.60 -2.44 14.77
C LYS A 99 22.02 -2.63 14.25
#